data_AF-A0A8H6VTV3-F1
#
_entry.id   AF-A0A8H6VTV3-F1
#
_cell.length_a   1.000
_cell.length_b   1.000
_cell.length_c   1.000
_cell.angle_alpha   90.00
_cell.angle_beta   90.00
_cell.angle_gamma   90.00
#
_symmetry.space_group_name_H-M   'P 1'
#
loop_
_entity.id
_entity.type
_entity.pdbx_description
1 polymer ?
#
loop_
_entity_poly.entity_id
_entity_poly.type
_entity_poly.pdbx_seq_one_letter_code
_entity_poly.pdbx_strand_id
1 'polypeptide(L)'
;MHRIFRTPELVRLIVSYAACEEEHNTFDGAPHFSHEDSQRLLAGLARTSTIFTDAALDFLWGDLGYGPDVLFLVLRLLPRDCARMLLDNEGNVVSLVADRPLVQADWARILWYSKRVKTYEHESYWSAPACLGPLCLILSTLPTTLLFPNLLELSWCFRGENETQLLSRFLSSSLQEVWFSGDTRSVLWASAALSSQNRTLVGFSATFANHTSVALDVFGSFLGSWTFIPNSRTIKGTTFAAAFRQ
;
A
#
# COMPACT_ATOMS: atom_id res chain seq x y z
N MET A 1 -9.42 -12.41 -34.20
CA MET A 1 -9.06 -11.26 -33.32
C MET A 1 -9.25 -9.96 -34.08
N HIS A 2 -10.16 -9.10 -33.62
CA HIS A 2 -10.38 -7.79 -34.24
C HIS A 2 -9.14 -6.91 -34.07
N ARG A 3 -8.69 -6.26 -35.16
CA ARG A 3 -7.48 -5.40 -35.17
C ARG A 3 -7.55 -4.25 -34.16
N ILE A 4 -8.75 -3.87 -33.75
CA ILE A 4 -9.01 -2.77 -32.81
C ILE A 4 -8.41 -3.03 -31.40
N PHE A 5 -8.27 -4.30 -30.99
CA PHE A 5 -7.66 -4.66 -29.70
C PHE A 5 -6.13 -4.75 -29.74
N ARG A 6 -5.49 -4.35 -30.85
CA ARG A 6 -4.03 -4.22 -30.91
C ARG A 6 -3.53 -2.90 -30.35
N THR A 7 -4.45 -1.98 -30.01
CA THR A 7 -4.14 -0.66 -29.46
C THR A 7 -4.15 -0.77 -27.92
N PRO A 8 -2.98 -0.78 -27.26
CA PRO A 8 -2.90 -0.95 -25.80
C PRO A 8 -3.72 0.09 -25.02
N GLU A 9 -3.87 1.29 -25.59
CA GLU A 9 -4.64 2.39 -25.02
C GLU A 9 -6.13 2.04 -24.92
N LEU A 10 -6.68 1.36 -25.92
CA LEU A 10 -8.08 0.95 -25.93
C LEU A 10 -8.32 -0.19 -24.93
N VAL A 11 -7.37 -1.12 -24.79
CA VAL A 11 -7.41 -2.16 -23.76
C VAL A 11 -7.39 -1.52 -22.38
N ARG A 12 -6.49 -0.57 -22.14
CA ARG A 12 -6.42 0.17 -20.87
C ARG A 12 -7.71 0.94 -20.60
N LEU A 13 -8.33 1.55 -21.61
CA LEU A 13 -9.60 2.27 -21.46
C LEU A 13 -10.75 1.33 -21.07
N ILE A 14 -10.84 0.15 -21.67
CA ILE A 14 -11.86 -0.85 -21.31
C ILE A 14 -11.65 -1.32 -19.87
N VAL A 15 -10.40 -1.63 -19.52
CA VAL A 15 -10.07 -2.10 -18.17
C VAL A 15 -10.28 -1.00 -17.13
N SER A 16 -9.93 0.26 -17.45
CA SER A 16 -10.18 1.39 -16.56
C SER A 16 -11.68 1.62 -16.37
N TYR A 17 -12.48 1.45 -17.41
CA TYR A 17 -13.95 1.53 -17.29
C TYR A 17 -14.50 0.42 -16.40
N ALA A 18 -13.95 -0.80 -16.51
CA ALA A 18 -14.30 -1.91 -15.62
C ALA A 18 -13.84 -1.69 -14.17
N ALA A 19 -12.76 -0.92 -13.96
CA ALA A 19 -12.21 -0.61 -12.64
C ALA A 19 -12.88 0.60 -11.97
N CYS A 20 -13.47 1.51 -12.75
CA CYS A 20 -14.01 2.77 -12.26
C CYS A 20 -15.22 2.49 -11.34
N GLU A 21 -15.06 2.80 -10.06
CA GLU A 21 -16.20 2.97 -9.18
C GLU A 21 -16.86 4.29 -9.57
N GLU A 22 -18.05 4.24 -10.17
CA GLU A 22 -18.84 5.44 -10.30
C GLU A 22 -19.24 5.89 -8.88
N GLU A 23 -18.45 6.77 -8.27
CA GLU A 23 -18.87 7.61 -7.13
C GLU A 23 -20.01 8.59 -7.51
N HIS A 24 -20.63 8.40 -8.68
CA HIS A 24 -21.81 9.14 -9.04
C HIS A 24 -22.94 8.70 -8.11
N ASN A 25 -23.31 9.61 -7.21
CA ASN A 25 -24.61 9.66 -6.55
C ASN A 25 -25.71 9.56 -7.62
N THR A 26 -26.00 8.35 -8.07
CA THR A 26 -27.04 8.11 -9.06
C THR A 26 -28.38 8.21 -8.34
N PHE A 27 -28.98 9.38 -8.49
CA PHE A 27 -30.39 9.65 -8.21
C PHE A 27 -31.34 8.87 -9.15
N ASP A 28 -30.81 7.97 -9.99
CA ASP A 28 -31.50 7.44 -11.17
C ASP A 28 -31.22 5.95 -11.39
N GLY A 29 -31.73 5.09 -10.50
CA GLY A 29 -32.08 3.67 -10.74
C GLY A 29 -31.07 2.69 -11.36
N ALA A 30 -29.84 3.11 -11.67
CA ALA A 30 -28.83 2.27 -12.29
C ALA A 30 -28.35 1.20 -11.31
N PRO A 31 -28.05 -0.03 -11.78
CA PRO A 31 -27.52 -1.07 -10.91
C PRO A 31 -26.18 -0.61 -10.31
N HIS A 32 -26.13 -0.51 -8.98
CA HIS A 32 -24.90 -0.23 -8.25
C HIS A 32 -23.89 -1.35 -8.51
N PHE A 33 -22.80 -1.03 -9.20
CA PHE A 33 -21.65 -1.93 -9.29
C PHE A 33 -20.86 -1.82 -8.00
N SER A 34 -20.76 -2.91 -7.25
CA SER A 34 -19.94 -2.94 -6.05
C SER A 34 -18.44 -3.03 -6.39
N HIS A 35 -17.59 -2.58 -5.48
CA HIS A 35 -16.13 -2.80 -5.56
C HIS A 35 -15.78 -4.27 -5.84
N GLU A 36 -16.47 -5.19 -5.18
CA GLU A 36 -16.26 -6.62 -5.35
C GLU A 36 -16.58 -7.09 -6.77
N ASP A 37 -17.63 -6.54 -7.39
CA ASP A 37 -18.01 -6.91 -8.75
C ASP A 37 -16.98 -6.39 -9.77
N SER A 38 -16.46 -5.18 -9.57
CA SER A 38 -15.33 -4.63 -10.34
C SER A 38 -14.10 -5.54 -10.22
N GLN A 39 -13.70 -5.93 -9.01
CA GLN A 39 -12.58 -6.84 -8.80
C GLN A 39 -12.78 -8.21 -9.45
N ARG A 40 -14.00 -8.78 -9.36
CA ARG A 40 -14.34 -10.06 -10.01
C ARG A 40 -14.28 -9.95 -11.52
N LEU A 41 -14.77 -8.85 -12.09
CA LEU A 41 -14.71 -8.57 -13.52
C LEU A 41 -13.26 -8.45 -14.00
N LEU A 42 -12.43 -7.67 -13.31
CA LEU A 42 -10.99 -7.53 -13.59
C LEU A 42 -10.27 -8.88 -13.51
N ALA A 43 -10.53 -9.67 -12.46
CA ALA A 43 -9.98 -11.02 -12.33
C ALA A 43 -10.46 -11.96 -13.46
N GLY A 44 -11.70 -11.80 -13.91
CA GLY A 44 -12.26 -12.48 -15.08
C GLY A 44 -11.53 -12.11 -16.37
N LEU A 45 -11.36 -10.82 -16.64
CA LEU A 45 -10.62 -10.30 -17.79
C LEU A 45 -9.17 -10.80 -17.79
N ALA A 46 -8.53 -10.78 -16.62
CA ALA A 46 -7.15 -11.22 -16.48
C ALA A 46 -6.95 -12.70 -16.85
N ARG A 47 -7.93 -13.55 -16.54
CA ARG A 47 -7.90 -15.00 -16.78
C ARG A 47 -8.37 -15.42 -18.17
N THR A 48 -9.25 -14.65 -18.79
CA THR A 48 -9.92 -15.06 -20.04
C THR A 48 -9.14 -14.67 -21.30
N SER A 49 -8.29 -13.64 -21.25
CA SER A 49 -7.61 -13.14 -22.44
C SER A 49 -6.24 -12.54 -22.13
N THR A 50 -5.22 -13.04 -22.83
CA THR A 50 -3.83 -12.53 -22.73
C THR A 50 -3.69 -11.06 -23.12
N ILE A 51 -4.60 -10.54 -23.96
CA ILE A 51 -4.63 -9.13 -24.34
C ILE A 51 -4.99 -8.25 -23.14
N PHE A 52 -5.91 -8.72 -22.29
CA PHE A 52 -6.37 -7.99 -21.12
C PHE A 52 -5.57 -8.34 -19.85
N THR A 53 -4.82 -9.45 -19.85
CA THR A 53 -4.11 -9.96 -18.66
C THR A 53 -3.26 -8.90 -17.97
N ASP A 54 -2.33 -8.27 -18.67
CA ASP A 54 -1.43 -7.31 -18.02
C ASP A 54 -2.15 -6.05 -17.56
N ALA A 55 -3.03 -5.49 -18.39
CA ALA A 55 -3.80 -4.29 -18.02
C ALA A 55 -4.73 -4.58 -16.83
N ALA A 56 -5.49 -5.68 -16.85
CA ALA A 56 -6.40 -6.04 -15.77
C ALA A 56 -5.67 -6.31 -14.46
N LEU A 57 -4.48 -6.92 -14.51
CA LEU A 57 -3.65 -7.11 -13.33
C LEU A 57 -3.02 -5.81 -12.83
N ASP A 58 -2.65 -4.88 -13.71
CA ASP A 58 -2.15 -3.57 -13.32
C ASP A 58 -3.23 -2.76 -12.57
N PHE A 59 -4.50 -2.90 -12.94
CA PHE A 59 -5.61 -2.28 -12.19
C PHE A 59 -5.91 -3.03 -10.90
N LEU A 60 -6.00 -4.37 -10.94
CA LEU A 60 -6.36 -5.19 -9.77
C LEU A 60 -5.32 -5.11 -8.64
N TRP A 61 -4.05 -4.89 -8.98
CA TRP A 61 -2.95 -4.79 -8.01
C TRP A 61 -2.41 -3.37 -7.84
N GLY A 62 -2.77 -2.43 -8.72
CA GLY A 62 -2.16 -1.10 -8.75
C GLY A 62 -2.59 -0.21 -7.60
N ASP A 63 -3.90 -0.14 -7.41
CA ASP A 63 -4.53 0.54 -6.30
C ASP A 63 -5.22 -0.50 -5.44
N LEU A 64 -4.66 -0.75 -4.28
CA LEU A 64 -5.19 -1.74 -3.35
C LEU A 64 -5.98 -1.11 -2.20
N GLY A 65 -6.15 0.23 -2.21
CA GLY A 65 -7.05 1.02 -1.37
C GLY A 65 -7.20 0.62 0.11
N TYR A 66 -8.33 1.02 0.70
CA TYR A 66 -8.79 0.67 2.06
C TYR A 66 -9.23 -0.82 2.18
N GLY A 67 -8.74 -1.69 1.31
CA GLY A 67 -9.05 -3.12 1.29
C GLY A 67 -8.36 -3.89 2.43
N PRO A 68 -8.60 -5.21 2.54
CA PRO A 68 -7.89 -6.06 3.48
C PRO A 68 -6.37 -5.90 3.26
N ASP A 69 -5.62 -5.61 4.33
CA ASP A 69 -4.20 -5.20 4.29
C ASP A 69 -3.44 -6.00 3.22
N VAL A 70 -2.97 -5.27 2.20
CA VAL A 70 -2.32 -5.78 0.98
C VAL A 70 -1.28 -6.83 1.29
N LEU A 71 -0.63 -6.69 2.43
CA LEU A 71 0.39 -7.61 2.85
C LEU A 71 -0.17 -9.01 3.07
N PHE A 72 -1.40 -9.15 3.57
CA PHE A 72 -2.13 -10.42 3.59
C PHE A 72 -2.47 -10.93 2.19
N LEU A 73 -2.87 -10.06 1.26
CA LEU A 73 -3.12 -10.47 -0.13
C LEU A 73 -1.84 -11.02 -0.78
N VAL A 74 -0.70 -10.38 -0.52
CA VAL A 74 0.62 -10.83 -0.95
C VAL A 74 1.00 -12.14 -0.28
N LEU A 75 0.76 -12.30 1.02
CA LEU A 75 1.03 -13.55 1.74
C LEU A 75 0.15 -14.71 1.27
N ARG A 76 -1.08 -14.45 0.80
CA ARG A 76 -1.93 -15.47 0.16
C ARG A 76 -1.36 -16.00 -1.16
N LEU A 77 -0.36 -15.33 -1.74
CA LEU A 77 0.35 -15.82 -2.92
C LEU A 77 1.46 -16.83 -2.55
N LEU A 78 1.81 -16.96 -1.27
CA LEU A 78 2.76 -17.97 -0.84
C LEU A 78 2.20 -19.38 -1.10
N PRO A 79 3.07 -20.35 -1.40
CA PRO A 79 2.69 -21.75 -1.39
C PRO A 79 2.02 -22.15 -0.06
N ARG A 80 1.03 -23.04 -0.11
CA ARG A 80 0.24 -23.46 1.06
C ARG A 80 1.08 -24.13 2.14
N ASP A 81 2.23 -24.68 1.77
CA ASP A 81 3.21 -25.32 2.65
C ASP A 81 4.21 -24.33 3.26
N CYS A 82 4.21 -23.06 2.83
CA CYS A 82 5.12 -22.03 3.37
C CYS A 82 4.59 -21.41 4.66
N ALA A 83 3.32 -21.00 4.64
CA ALA A 83 2.72 -20.27 5.74
C ALA A 83 1.21 -20.50 5.78
N ARG A 84 0.68 -20.49 7.00
CA ARG A 84 -0.76 -20.56 7.26
C ARG A 84 -1.20 -19.41 8.14
N MET A 85 -2.38 -18.88 7.81
CA MET A 85 -3.06 -17.86 8.62
C MET A 85 -3.94 -18.57 9.65
N LEU A 86 -3.74 -18.25 10.92
CA LEU A 86 -4.63 -18.67 11.99
C LEU A 86 -5.76 -17.65 12.09
N LEU A 87 -6.99 -18.13 12.01
CA LEU A 87 -8.19 -17.31 12.10
C LEU A 87 -8.85 -17.49 13.47
N ASP A 88 -9.49 -16.46 14.00
CA ASP A 88 -10.40 -16.58 15.13
C ASP A 88 -11.76 -17.16 14.70
N ASN A 89 -12.71 -17.22 15.64
CA ASN A 89 -14.07 -17.72 15.38
C ASN A 89 -14.89 -16.82 14.43
N GLU A 90 -14.46 -15.57 14.24
CA GLU A 90 -15.10 -14.58 13.36
C GLU A 90 -14.46 -14.57 11.97
N GLY A 91 -13.39 -15.33 11.77
CA GLY A 91 -12.64 -15.39 10.52
C GLY A 91 -11.56 -14.33 10.38
N ASN A 92 -11.28 -13.54 11.43
CA ASN A 92 -10.21 -12.55 11.42
C ASN A 92 -8.85 -13.22 11.60
N VAL A 93 -7.81 -12.68 10.96
CA VAL A 93 -6.45 -13.22 11.09
C VAL A 93 -5.86 -12.86 12.45
N VAL A 94 -5.61 -13.88 13.27
CA VAL A 94 -5.01 -13.72 14.61
C VAL A 94 -3.49 -13.87 14.55
N SER A 95 -3.00 -14.75 13.68
CA SER A 95 -1.57 -15.04 13.59
C SER A 95 -1.19 -15.56 12.21
N LEU A 96 0.08 -15.41 11.89
CA LEU A 96 0.71 -15.97 10.71
C LEU A 96 1.82 -16.92 11.18
N VAL A 97 1.75 -18.17 10.75
CA VAL A 97 2.73 -19.20 11.10
C VAL A 97 3.45 -19.61 9.84
N ALA A 98 4.78 -19.47 9.82
CA ALA A 98 5.61 -20.06 8.78
C ALA A 98 5.81 -21.54 9.08
N ASP A 99 5.35 -22.42 8.20
CA ASP A 99 5.47 -23.87 8.36
C ASP A 99 6.84 -24.39 7.88
N ARG A 100 7.51 -23.64 6.99
CA ARG A 100 8.92 -23.84 6.62
C ARG A 100 9.62 -22.52 6.29
N PRO A 101 10.97 -22.49 6.28
CA PRO A 101 11.71 -21.35 5.75
C PRO A 101 11.32 -21.04 4.30
N LEU A 102 11.16 -19.75 4.00
CA LEU A 102 10.93 -19.28 2.63
C LEU A 102 12.24 -19.33 1.84
N VAL A 103 12.17 -19.83 0.62
CA VAL A 103 13.27 -19.81 -0.34
C VAL A 103 12.98 -18.80 -1.45
N GLN A 104 14.02 -18.43 -2.20
CA GLN A 104 13.90 -17.43 -3.28
C GLN A 104 12.80 -17.76 -4.30
N ALA A 105 12.57 -19.04 -4.59
CA ALA A 105 11.51 -19.47 -5.50
C ALA A 105 10.10 -19.14 -5.00
N ASP A 106 9.88 -19.16 -3.68
CA ASP A 106 8.57 -18.83 -3.08
C ASP A 106 8.24 -17.34 -3.29
N TRP A 107 9.27 -16.49 -3.32
CA TRP A 107 9.15 -15.05 -3.56
C TRP A 107 8.89 -14.69 -5.01
N ALA A 108 9.21 -15.57 -5.97
CA ALA A 108 9.11 -15.24 -7.39
C ALA A 108 7.69 -14.82 -7.79
N ARG A 109 6.68 -15.50 -7.26
CA ARG A 109 5.27 -15.16 -7.51
C ARG A 109 4.90 -13.82 -6.88
N ILE A 110 5.28 -13.60 -5.62
CA ILE A 110 5.02 -12.35 -4.90
C ILE A 110 5.64 -11.18 -5.66
N LEU A 111 6.93 -11.26 -5.98
CA LEU A 111 7.68 -10.20 -6.65
C LEU A 111 7.11 -9.88 -8.04
N TRP A 112 6.53 -10.88 -8.72
CA TRP A 112 5.88 -10.67 -10.00
C TRP A 112 4.64 -9.78 -9.89
N TYR A 113 3.83 -9.94 -8.84
CA TYR A 113 2.67 -9.09 -8.59
C TYR A 113 3.05 -7.76 -7.93
N SER A 114 4.04 -7.78 -7.03
CA SER A 114 4.40 -6.65 -6.18
C SER A 114 4.88 -5.43 -6.98
N LYS A 115 5.51 -5.63 -8.14
CA LYS A 115 5.88 -4.54 -9.06
C LYS A 115 4.69 -3.76 -9.63
N ARG A 116 3.47 -4.27 -9.52
CA ARG A 116 2.27 -3.59 -10.04
C ARG A 116 1.67 -2.64 -9.02
N VAL A 117 1.95 -2.86 -7.74
CA VAL A 117 1.46 -2.04 -6.62
C VAL A 117 2.04 -0.63 -6.71
N LYS A 118 1.14 0.36 -6.79
CA LYS A 118 1.47 1.79 -6.86
C LYS A 118 1.04 2.52 -5.59
N THR A 119 -0.08 2.12 -5.00
CA THR A 119 -0.58 2.69 -3.75
C THR A 119 -0.62 1.61 -2.69
N TYR A 120 -0.06 1.88 -1.53
CA TYR A 120 -0.11 0.99 -0.37
C TYR A 120 -0.54 1.77 0.87
N GLU A 121 -1.54 1.25 1.53
CA GLU A 121 -2.04 1.75 2.80
C GLU A 121 -1.90 0.69 3.88
N HIS A 122 -1.08 0.99 4.87
CA HIS A 122 -0.93 0.18 6.07
C HIS A 122 -1.90 0.68 7.14
N GLU A 123 -3.16 0.24 7.04
CA GLU A 123 -4.16 0.44 8.06
C GLU A 123 -4.13 -0.68 9.11
N SER A 124 -3.69 -0.32 10.32
CA SER A 124 -3.62 -1.21 11.48
C SER A 124 -4.95 -1.80 11.98
N TYR A 125 -6.10 -1.44 11.39
CA TYR A 125 -7.40 -1.88 11.90
C TYR A 125 -7.63 -3.39 11.74
N TRP A 126 -7.01 -4.02 10.74
CA TRP A 126 -7.22 -5.43 10.40
C TRP A 126 -6.05 -6.34 10.75
N SER A 127 -4.87 -5.78 11.05
CA SER A 127 -3.72 -6.54 11.49
C SER A 127 -3.71 -6.61 13.01
N ALA A 128 -4.16 -7.75 13.56
CA ALA A 128 -3.90 -8.06 14.97
C ALA A 128 -2.39 -7.87 15.23
N PRO A 129 -1.96 -7.15 16.30
CA PRO A 129 -0.55 -6.94 16.61
C PRO A 129 0.30 -8.23 16.61
N ALA A 130 -0.36 -9.36 16.87
CA ALA A 130 0.19 -10.70 16.81
C ALA A 130 0.70 -11.15 15.41
N CYS A 131 0.27 -10.50 14.32
CA CYS A 131 0.75 -10.80 12.96
C CYS A 131 2.05 -10.07 12.61
N LEU A 132 2.36 -8.96 13.28
CA LEU A 132 3.50 -8.11 12.91
C LEU A 132 4.85 -8.82 13.08
N GLY A 133 5.04 -9.55 14.18
CA GLY A 133 6.28 -10.28 14.45
C GLY A 133 6.60 -11.34 13.38
N PRO A 134 5.69 -12.29 13.10
CA PRO A 134 5.87 -13.26 12.03
C PRO A 134 6.04 -12.63 10.66
N LEU A 135 5.35 -11.53 10.39
CA LEU A 135 5.48 -10.78 9.16
C LEU A 135 6.87 -10.17 9.00
N CYS A 136 7.44 -9.55 10.05
CA CYS A 136 8.83 -9.08 10.06
C CYS A 136 9.81 -10.22 9.75
N LEU A 137 9.61 -11.38 10.35
CA LEU A 137 10.45 -12.56 10.09
C LEU A 137 10.34 -13.01 8.64
N ILE A 138 9.13 -13.08 8.08
CA ILE A 138 8.91 -13.43 6.68
C ILE A 138 9.59 -12.41 5.76
N LEU A 139 9.34 -11.12 5.94
CA LEU A 139 9.92 -10.06 5.12
C LEU A 139 11.44 -9.95 5.28
N SER A 140 12.01 -10.42 6.38
CA SER A 140 13.47 -10.50 6.53
C SER A 140 14.13 -11.48 5.55
N THR A 141 13.37 -12.45 5.03
CA THR A 141 13.84 -13.44 4.03
C THR A 141 13.66 -12.97 2.59
N LEU A 142 13.11 -11.77 2.37
CA LEU A 142 12.90 -11.20 1.05
C LEU A 142 14.26 -11.05 0.32
N PRO A 143 14.43 -11.63 -0.89
CA PRO A 143 15.71 -11.60 -1.60
C PRO A 143 16.03 -10.22 -2.19
N THR A 144 15.05 -9.31 -2.23
CA THR A 144 15.20 -7.94 -2.73
C THR A 144 15.23 -6.94 -1.58
N THR A 145 15.70 -5.72 -1.86
CA THR A 145 15.65 -4.61 -0.91
C THR A 145 14.22 -4.12 -0.70
N LEU A 146 13.43 -4.05 -1.79
CA LEU A 146 12.08 -3.51 -1.82
C LEU A 146 11.04 -4.59 -2.13
N LEU A 147 9.90 -4.50 -1.45
CA LEU A 147 8.73 -5.33 -1.72
C LEU A 147 7.93 -4.75 -2.90
N PHE A 148 7.68 -3.44 -2.91
CA PHE A 148 6.94 -2.73 -3.96
C PHE A 148 7.86 -1.74 -4.68
N PRO A 149 8.59 -2.18 -5.72
CA PRO A 149 9.60 -1.34 -6.37
C PRO A 149 9.01 -0.16 -7.18
N ASN A 150 7.71 -0.18 -7.49
CA ASN A 150 7.03 0.88 -8.24
C ASN A 150 6.00 1.64 -7.38
N LEU A 151 6.16 1.60 -6.06
CA LEU A 151 5.27 2.29 -5.14
C LEU A 151 5.39 3.81 -5.34
N LEU A 152 4.25 4.47 -5.55
CA LEU A 152 4.09 5.91 -5.75
C LEU A 152 3.54 6.57 -4.48
N GLU A 153 2.65 5.88 -3.79
CA GLU A 153 1.87 6.41 -2.67
C GLU A 153 1.96 5.43 -1.48
N LEU A 154 2.29 5.96 -0.30
CA LEU A 154 2.44 5.18 0.92
C LEU A 154 1.75 5.84 2.10
N SER A 155 0.67 5.24 2.59
CA SER A 155 0.05 5.56 3.89
C SER A 155 0.53 4.54 4.93
N TRP A 156 1.11 4.99 6.04
CA TRP A 156 1.61 4.12 7.11
C TRP A 156 1.16 4.58 8.50
N CYS A 157 0.48 3.69 9.23
CA CYS A 157 0.05 3.92 10.61
C CYS A 157 0.89 3.13 11.62
N PHE A 158 1.81 3.80 12.31
CA PHE A 158 2.67 3.20 13.34
C PHE A 158 1.91 2.86 14.61
N ARG A 159 1.99 1.59 15.05
CA ARG A 159 1.50 1.12 16.36
C ARG A 159 2.59 0.65 17.32
N GLY A 160 3.82 0.45 16.83
CA GLY A 160 4.94 0.06 17.68
C GLY A 160 6.31 0.23 17.03
N GLU A 161 7.36 0.17 17.86
CA GLU A 161 8.74 0.44 17.43
C GLU A 161 9.26 -0.53 16.36
N ASN A 162 8.72 -1.75 16.31
CA ASN A 162 9.19 -2.81 15.40
C ASN A 162 8.79 -2.58 13.93
N GLU A 163 7.80 -1.72 13.66
CA GLU A 163 7.32 -1.45 12.29
C GLU A 163 8.31 -0.63 11.47
N THR A 164 9.18 0.12 12.14
CA THR A 164 10.22 0.93 11.51
C THR A 164 11.12 0.10 10.59
N GLN A 165 11.43 -1.13 10.99
CA GLN A 165 12.24 -2.05 10.18
C GLN A 165 11.53 -2.46 8.89
N LEU A 166 10.20 -2.66 8.96
CA LEU A 166 9.39 -3.01 7.80
C LEU A 166 9.33 -1.87 6.81
N LEU A 167 9.16 -0.64 7.30
CA LEU A 167 8.99 0.55 6.46
C LEU A 167 10.08 0.66 5.39
N SER A 168 11.33 0.34 5.73
CA SER A 168 12.47 0.37 4.78
C SER A 168 12.26 -0.48 3.51
N ARG A 169 11.38 -1.48 3.55
CA ARG A 169 11.03 -2.34 2.41
C ARG A 169 10.01 -1.72 1.46
N PHE A 170 9.40 -0.60 1.85
CA PHE A 170 8.36 0.12 1.10
C PHE A 170 8.84 1.50 0.61
N LEU A 171 9.98 1.98 1.08
CA LEU A 171 10.56 3.27 0.66
C LEU A 171 11.24 3.18 -0.71
N SER A 172 10.43 2.98 -1.76
CA SER A 172 10.92 2.96 -3.14
C SER A 172 11.39 4.33 -3.61
N SER A 173 12.37 4.37 -4.51
CA SER A 173 12.79 5.59 -5.22
C SER A 173 11.74 6.13 -6.20
N SER A 174 10.63 5.40 -6.43
CA SER A 174 9.49 5.87 -7.22
C SER A 174 8.45 6.62 -6.38
N LEU A 175 8.61 6.63 -5.06
CA LEU A 175 7.63 7.17 -4.13
C LEU A 175 7.51 8.70 -4.29
N GLN A 176 6.28 9.15 -4.45
CA GLN A 176 5.91 10.54 -4.69
C GLN A 176 5.18 11.12 -3.49
N GLU A 177 4.32 10.33 -2.85
CA GLU A 177 3.51 10.78 -1.73
C GLU A 177 3.60 9.81 -0.55
N VAL A 178 3.72 10.39 0.64
CA VAL A 178 3.83 9.63 1.89
C VAL A 178 2.98 10.26 2.97
N TRP A 179 2.18 9.45 3.64
CA TRP A 179 1.39 9.81 4.81
C TRP A 179 1.82 8.93 5.98
N PHE A 180 2.34 9.54 7.03
CA PHE A 180 2.69 8.84 8.26
C PHE A 180 1.72 9.23 9.37
N SER A 181 1.25 8.25 10.14
CA SER A 181 0.49 8.49 11.35
C SER A 181 0.99 7.62 12.49
N GLY A 182 0.95 8.11 13.72
CA GLY A 182 1.36 7.31 14.89
C GLY A 182 1.96 8.13 16.02
N ASP A 183 2.78 7.48 16.84
CA ASP A 183 3.53 8.16 17.90
C ASP A 183 4.65 9.04 17.31
N THR A 184 5.00 10.10 18.04
CA THR A 184 5.98 11.09 17.58
C THR A 184 7.33 10.49 17.26
N ARG A 185 7.80 9.48 18.00
CA ARG A 185 9.12 8.89 17.79
C ARG A 185 9.16 8.09 16.49
N SER A 186 8.16 7.25 16.25
CA SER A 186 8.08 6.43 15.03
C SER A 186 7.96 7.29 13.77
N VAL A 187 7.10 8.31 13.80
CA VAL A 187 6.93 9.24 12.67
C VAL A 187 8.23 10.00 12.40
N LEU A 188 8.92 10.52 13.43
CA LEU A 188 10.20 11.22 13.24
C LEU A 188 11.30 10.32 12.67
N TRP A 189 11.38 9.08 13.15
CA TRP A 189 12.33 8.11 12.60
C TRP A 189 12.03 7.81 11.14
N ALA A 190 10.76 7.60 10.80
CA ALA A 190 10.30 7.33 9.44
C ALA A 190 10.60 8.49 8.50
N SER A 191 10.36 9.73 8.95
CA SER A 191 10.77 10.93 8.24
C SER A 191 12.28 10.90 7.97
N ALA A 192 13.10 10.67 9.01
CA ALA A 192 14.56 10.65 8.87
C ALA A 192 15.06 9.58 7.90
N ALA A 193 14.45 8.39 7.90
CA ALA A 193 14.75 7.35 6.92
C ALA A 193 14.42 7.83 5.50
N LEU A 194 13.28 8.49 5.31
CA LEU A 194 12.81 8.98 4.01
C LEU A 194 13.75 10.04 3.40
N SER A 195 14.25 11.02 4.17
CA SER A 195 15.17 12.03 3.62
C SER A 195 16.51 11.45 3.18
N SER A 196 16.94 10.35 3.78
CA SER A 196 18.19 9.71 3.40
C SER A 196 18.09 8.94 2.07
N GLN A 197 16.89 8.51 1.69
CA GLN A 197 16.68 7.57 0.58
C GLN A 197 15.99 8.18 -0.64
N ASN A 198 15.17 9.22 -0.46
CA ASN A 198 14.24 9.61 -1.51
C ASN A 198 14.38 11.05 -1.99
N ARG A 199 14.73 11.21 -3.27
CA ARG A 199 14.85 12.51 -3.95
C ARG A 199 13.62 12.87 -4.79
N THR A 200 12.69 11.95 -5.01
CA THR A 200 11.52 12.14 -5.89
C THR A 200 10.26 12.51 -5.13
N LEU A 201 10.33 12.60 -3.80
CA LEU A 201 9.16 12.86 -2.97
C LEU A 201 8.58 14.25 -3.27
N VAL A 202 7.31 14.28 -3.67
CA VAL A 202 6.56 15.48 -4.03
C VAL A 202 5.72 15.95 -2.84
N GLY A 203 5.05 15.00 -2.18
CA GLY A 203 4.15 15.24 -1.06
C GLY A 203 4.55 14.45 0.17
N PHE A 204 4.49 15.10 1.33
CA PHE A 204 4.72 14.46 2.61
C PHE A 204 3.71 14.95 3.63
N SER A 205 3.05 14.03 4.32
CA SER A 205 2.10 14.32 5.38
C SER A 205 2.42 13.50 6.62
N ALA A 206 2.27 14.10 7.79
CA ALA A 206 2.43 13.44 9.06
C ALA A 206 1.33 13.84 10.05
N THR A 207 0.75 12.85 10.71
CA THR A 207 -0.26 13.02 11.75
C THR A 207 0.24 12.42 13.05
N PHE A 208 0.28 13.23 14.09
CA PHE A 208 0.78 12.80 15.40
C PHE A 208 -0.38 12.49 16.35
N ALA A 209 -0.32 11.33 17.01
CA ALA A 209 -1.33 10.96 18.01
C ALA A 209 -1.31 11.87 19.25
N ASN A 210 -0.14 12.43 19.59
CA ASN A 210 0.06 13.29 20.76
C ASN A 210 0.38 14.72 20.33
N HIS A 211 -0.40 15.70 20.80
CA HIS A 211 -0.14 17.13 20.60
C HIS A 211 1.11 17.55 21.38
N THR A 212 2.28 17.48 20.75
CA THR A 212 3.52 18.00 21.34
C THR A 212 4.08 19.11 20.47
N SER A 213 4.27 20.29 21.06
CA SER A 213 4.97 21.42 20.44
C SER A 213 6.38 21.02 19.96
N VAL A 214 7.01 20.05 20.62
CA VAL A 214 8.31 19.46 20.27
C VAL A 214 8.31 18.87 18.86
N ALA A 215 7.18 18.32 18.38
CA ALA A 215 7.12 17.77 17.03
C ALA A 215 7.37 18.85 15.98
N LEU A 216 6.88 20.08 16.18
CA LEU A 216 7.02 21.19 15.23
C LEU A 216 8.47 21.62 15.03
N ASP A 217 9.24 21.73 16.11
CA ASP A 217 10.63 22.20 16.05
C ASP A 217 11.52 21.19 15.32
N VAL A 218 11.34 19.89 15.62
CA VAL A 218 12.08 18.82 14.96
C VAL A 218 11.68 18.72 13.49
N PHE A 219 10.38 18.77 13.18
CA PHE A 219 9.90 18.75 11.79
C PHE A 219 10.39 19.96 10.99
N GLY A 220 10.37 21.15 11.59
CA GLY A 220 10.84 22.38 10.95
C GLY A 220 12.32 22.34 10.61
N SER A 221 13.15 21.77 11.49
CA SER A 221 14.58 21.57 11.23
C SER A 221 14.85 20.55 10.11
N PHE A 222 13.96 19.55 9.98
CA PHE A 222 14.06 18.48 9.01
C PHE A 222 13.68 18.91 7.59
N LEU A 223 12.66 19.77 7.50
CA LEU A 223 12.02 20.20 6.27
C LEU A 223 12.70 21.42 5.62
N GLY A 224 14.02 21.64 5.79
CA GLY A 224 14.71 22.87 5.38
C GLY A 224 14.43 23.40 3.95
N SER A 225 13.92 22.58 3.03
CA SER A 225 13.48 22.95 1.67
C SER A 225 11.97 22.80 1.36
N TRP A 226 11.15 22.39 2.31
CA TRP A 226 9.74 22.09 2.09
C TRP A 226 8.83 23.24 2.54
N THR A 227 7.77 23.49 1.78
CA THR A 227 6.75 24.47 2.17
C THR A 227 5.68 23.80 3.00
N PHE A 228 5.51 24.30 4.22
CA PHE A 228 4.46 23.87 5.12
C PHE A 228 3.08 24.31 4.63
N ILE A 229 2.17 23.35 4.48
CA ILE A 229 0.76 23.58 4.15
C ILE A 229 -0.06 23.15 5.39
N PRO A 230 -0.55 24.09 6.20
CA PRO A 230 -1.42 23.75 7.31
C PRO A 230 -2.73 23.18 6.77
N ASN A 231 -3.03 21.91 7.07
CA ASN A 231 -4.30 21.30 6.69
C ASN A 231 -5.33 21.56 7.81
N SER A 232 -6.42 22.26 7.50
CA SER A 232 -7.31 22.87 8.50
C SER A 232 -8.43 21.96 9.03
N ARG A 233 -8.38 20.63 8.79
CA ARG A 233 -9.43 19.71 9.21
C ARG A 233 -8.89 18.35 9.66
N THR A 234 -8.85 18.14 10.97
CA THR A 234 -8.96 16.80 11.59
C THR A 234 -9.60 16.93 12.97
N ILE A 235 -10.53 16.02 13.29
CA ILE A 235 -11.39 16.07 14.48
C ILE A 235 -10.65 15.62 15.76
N LYS A 236 -9.48 14.97 15.65
CA LYS A 236 -8.54 14.65 16.73
C LYS A 236 -7.11 14.53 16.16
N GLY A 237 -6.16 15.36 16.58
CA GLY A 237 -4.76 15.32 16.14
C GLY A 237 -4.32 16.49 15.25
N THR A 238 -3.02 16.79 15.26
CA THR A 238 -2.41 17.82 14.39
C THR A 238 -1.83 17.14 13.16
N THR A 239 -2.36 17.51 11.99
CA THR A 239 -1.90 17.04 10.68
C THR A 239 -1.00 18.09 10.06
N PHE A 240 0.14 17.65 9.54
CA PHE A 240 1.11 18.50 8.87
C PHE A 240 1.30 18.00 7.46
N ALA A 241 1.11 18.88 6.47
CA ALA A 241 1.44 18.59 5.09
C ALA A 241 2.59 19.48 4.64
N ALA A 242 3.47 18.93 3.81
CA ALA A 242 4.59 19.61 3.21
C ALA A 242 4.67 19.22 1.74
N ALA A 243 4.95 20.21 0.90
CA ALA A 243 5.24 20.01 -0.52
C ALA A 243 6.68 20.42 -0.84
N PHE A 244 7.33 19.68 -1.72
CA PHE A 244 8.69 20.02 -2.16
C PHE A 244 8.64 21.22 -3.11
N ARG A 245 9.50 22.22 -2.90
CA ARG A 245 9.65 23.34 -3.83
C ARG A 245 10.56 22.88 -4.97
N GLN A 246 10.00 22.70 -6.17
CA GLN A 246 10.79 22.46 -7.39
C GLN A 246 11.62 23.70 -7.76
#